data_AF-A0A5C7FCQ6-F1
#
_entry.id   AF-A0A5C7FCQ6-F1
#
_cell.length_a   1.000
_cell.length_b   1.000
_cell.length_c   1.000
_cell.angle_alpha   90.00
_cell.angle_beta   90.00
_cell.angle_gamma   90.00
#
_symmetry.space_group_name_H-M   'P 1'
#
loop_
_entity.id
_entity.type
_entity.pdbx_description
1 polymer ?
#
loop_
_entity_poly.entity_id
_entity_poly.type
_entity_poly.pdbx_seq_one_letter_code
_entity_poly.pdbx_strand_id
1 'polypeptide(L)'
;MVVPLSLLLGLILLFLGLLHIYWAAGGTWALASAMPPEMREKVAQPEQQTGFRVLTVLVALGLIFSGAVALSYLTGGIPDGILPYRRWFAMALAGLFLVRAIGDFNQVGLFSRQHGDLFFVRDRTVYSPLCLLVAGLWGGLILLA
;
A
#
# COMPACT_ATOMS: atom_id res chain seq x y z
N MET A 1 -1.11 -9.78 -21.75
CA MET A 1 -1.25 -8.52 -20.99
C MET A 1 -1.26 -8.74 -19.48
N VAL A 2 -1.77 -9.87 -18.96
CA VAL A 2 -1.74 -10.19 -17.53
C VAL A 2 -0.32 -10.19 -16.93
N VAL A 3 0.64 -10.84 -17.59
CA VAL A 3 2.04 -10.97 -17.12
C VAL A 3 2.69 -9.63 -16.72
N PRO A 4 2.79 -8.61 -17.60
CA PRO A 4 3.41 -7.34 -17.22
C PRO A 4 2.65 -6.60 -16.10
N LEU A 5 1.31 -6.70 -16.06
CA LEU A 5 0.51 -6.11 -14.98
C LEU A 5 0.82 -6.78 -13.63
N SER A 6 0.87 -8.10 -13.61
CA SER A 6 1.17 -8.90 -12.42
C SER A 6 2.58 -8.64 -11.89
N LEU A 7 3.58 -8.56 -12.78
CA LEU A 7 4.95 -8.24 -12.39
C LEU A 7 5.06 -6.83 -11.81
N LEU A 8 4.52 -5.83 -12.51
CA LEU A 8 4.57 -4.44 -12.05
C LEU A 8 3.88 -4.28 -10.69
N LEU A 9 2.66 -4.79 -10.56
CA LEU A 9 1.89 -4.73 -9.33
C LEU A 9 2.58 -5.47 -8.18
N GLY A 10 3.06 -6.69 -8.43
CA GLY A 10 3.77 -7.50 -7.46
C GLY A 10 5.03 -6.82 -6.96
N LEU A 11 5.87 -6.28 -7.85
CA LEU A 11 7.10 -5.59 -7.48
C LEU A 11 6.84 -4.33 -6.66
N ILE A 12 5.83 -3.52 -7.03
CA ILE A 12 5.44 -2.33 -6.26
C ILE A 12 5.04 -2.72 -4.83
N LEU A 13 4.16 -3.71 -4.69
CA LEU A 13 3.64 -4.14 -3.39
C LEU A 13 4.71 -4.79 -2.51
N LEU A 14 5.58 -5.62 -3.10
CA LEU A 14 6.71 -6.22 -2.39
C LEU A 14 7.69 -5.15 -1.91
N PHE A 15 8.04 -4.18 -2.77
CA PHE A 15 8.90 -3.06 -2.39
C PHE A 15 8.30 -2.26 -1.23
N LEU A 16 7.01 -1.91 -1.30
CA LEU A 16 6.33 -1.20 -0.22
C LEU A 16 6.28 -2.04 1.07
N GLY A 17 6.05 -3.34 0.97
CA GLY A 17 6.06 -4.25 2.12
C GLY A 17 7.43 -4.32 2.80
N LEU A 18 8.50 -4.46 2.03
CA LEU A 18 9.87 -4.45 2.54
C LEU A 18 10.24 -3.11 3.18
N LEU A 19 9.77 -2.00 2.61
CA LEU A 19 9.96 -0.67 3.18
C LEU A 19 9.30 -0.55 4.58
N HIS A 20 8.11 -1.13 4.77
CA HIS A 20 7.48 -1.18 6.08
C HIS A 20 8.25 -2.05 7.07
N ILE A 21 8.78 -3.21 6.65
CA ILE A 21 9.66 -4.03 7.51
C ILE A 21 10.88 -3.22 7.93
N TYR A 22 11.49 -2.48 7.00
CA TYR A 22 12.62 -1.61 7.29
C TYR A 22 12.27 -0.54 8.34
N TRP A 23 11.11 0.11 8.24
CA TRP A 23 10.65 1.06 9.27
C TRP A 23 10.37 0.40 10.62
N ALA A 24 9.77 -0.79 10.62
CA ALA A 24 9.54 -1.56 11.84
C ALA A 24 10.86 -1.94 12.55
N ALA A 25 11.92 -2.17 11.78
CA ALA A 25 13.28 -2.42 12.28
C ALA A 25 14.03 -1.15 12.74
N GLY A 26 13.40 0.04 12.67
CA GLY A 26 14.00 1.31 13.09
C GLY A 26 14.64 2.12 11.96
N GLY A 27 14.41 1.74 10.71
CA GLY A 27 14.83 2.50 9.55
C GLY A 27 14.17 3.88 9.47
N THR A 28 14.92 4.88 9.00
CA THR A 28 14.46 6.29 8.96
C THR A 28 14.31 6.85 7.54
N TRP A 29 14.79 6.12 6.52
CA TRP A 29 14.67 6.55 5.13
C TRP A 29 13.21 6.79 4.73
N ALA A 30 12.94 7.95 4.13
CA ALA A 30 11.61 8.42 3.71
C ALA A 30 10.53 8.47 4.81
N LEU A 31 10.85 8.17 6.07
CA LEU A 31 9.88 8.10 7.17
C LEU A 31 9.27 9.47 7.46
N ALA A 32 10.10 10.53 7.44
CA ALA A 32 9.64 11.91 7.64
C ALA A 32 8.63 12.37 6.58
N SER A 33 8.73 11.83 5.36
CA SER A 33 7.75 12.07 4.29
C SER A 33 6.58 11.10 4.29
N ALA A 34 6.62 10.00 5.06
CA ALA A 34 5.62 8.94 5.04
C ALA A 34 4.57 9.06 6.15
N MET A 35 4.74 9.99 7.10
CA MET A 35 3.75 10.25 8.15
C MET A 35 3.61 11.74 8.51
N PRO A 36 2.40 12.19 8.89
CA PRO A 36 2.16 13.56 9.35
C PRO A 36 3.04 13.93 10.56
N PRO A 37 3.43 15.21 10.71
CA PRO A 37 4.28 15.66 11.81
C PRO A 37 3.69 15.33 13.20
N GLU A 38 2.38 15.52 13.39
CA GLU A 38 1.69 15.18 14.64
C GLU A 38 1.81 13.70 15.00
N MET A 39 1.83 12.82 14.00
CA MET A 39 2.00 11.39 14.20
C MET A 39 3.47 11.06 14.50
N ARG A 40 4.44 11.77 13.91
CA ARG A 40 5.88 11.58 14.20
C ARG A 40 6.16 11.83 15.67
N GLU A 41 5.63 12.93 16.21
CA GLU A 41 5.81 13.30 17.62
C GLU A 41 5.22 12.24 18.55
N LYS A 42 4.02 11.72 18.23
CA LYS A 42 3.41 10.63 19.01
C LYS A 42 4.23 9.35 18.96
N VAL A 43 4.67 8.91 17.79
CA VAL A 43 5.44 7.67 17.62
C VAL A 43 6.85 7.78 18.22
N ALA A 44 7.40 8.99 18.36
CA ALA A 44 8.66 9.20 19.06
C ALA A 44 8.59 8.82 20.54
N GLN A 45 7.40 8.85 21.16
CA GLN A 45 7.20 8.47 22.56
C GLN A 45 7.43 6.96 22.74
N PRO A 46 8.28 6.52 23.70
CA PRO A 46 8.62 5.10 23.89
C PRO A 46 7.40 4.18 24.04
N GLU A 47 6.36 4.68 24.71
CA GLU A 47 5.10 3.98 24.95
C GLU A 47 4.28 3.70 23.67
N GLN A 48 4.43 4.52 22.62
CA GLN A 48 3.74 4.36 21.33
C GLN A 48 4.55 3.53 20.32
N GLN A 49 5.86 3.37 20.54
CA GLN A 49 6.76 2.71 19.57
C GLN A 49 6.39 1.24 19.33
N THR A 50 5.98 0.51 20.36
CA THR A 50 5.57 -0.89 20.23
C THR A 50 4.33 -1.01 19.35
N GLY A 51 3.31 -0.17 19.59
CA GLY A 51 2.09 -0.15 18.79
C GLY A 51 2.37 0.20 17.33
N PHE A 52 3.22 1.22 17.09
CA PHE A 52 3.64 1.60 15.74
C PHE A 52 4.34 0.45 15.00
N ARG A 53 5.28 -0.25 15.64
CA ARG A 53 5.99 -1.39 15.03
C ARG A 53 5.04 -2.52 14.66
N VAL A 54 4.13 -2.89 15.57
CA VAL A 54 3.13 -3.94 15.32
C VAL A 54 2.24 -3.59 14.13
N LEU A 55 1.72 -2.36 14.10
CA LEU A 55 0.87 -1.91 12.99
C LEU A 55 1.66 -1.89 11.66
N THR A 56 2.90 -1.41 11.69
CA THR A 56 3.76 -1.34 10.50
C THR A 56 4.07 -2.74 9.95
N VAL A 57 4.33 -3.73 10.82
CA VAL A 57 4.51 -5.14 10.43
C VAL A 57 3.22 -5.71 9.85
N LEU A 58 2.05 -5.41 10.45
CA LEU A 58 0.78 -5.88 9.92
C LEU A 58 0.52 -5.34 8.50
N VAL A 59 0.80 -4.06 8.27
CA VAL A 59 0.73 -3.46 6.92
C VAL A 59 1.72 -4.12 5.97
N ALA A 60 2.96 -4.38 6.41
CA ALA A 60 3.96 -5.07 5.61
C ALA A 60 3.48 -6.46 5.16
N LEU A 61 2.91 -7.24 6.08
CA LEU A 61 2.37 -8.57 5.77
C LEU A 61 1.22 -8.48 4.77
N GLY A 62 0.30 -7.53 4.94
CA GLY A 62 -0.79 -7.31 3.99
C GLY A 62 -0.29 -6.96 2.57
N LEU A 63 0.72 -6.09 2.48
CA LEU A 63 1.33 -5.69 1.20
C LEU A 63 2.08 -6.86 0.55
N ILE A 64 2.88 -7.61 1.30
CA ILE A 64 3.62 -8.77 0.79
C ILE A 64 2.64 -9.85 0.32
N PHE A 65 1.61 -10.15 1.12
CA PHE A 65 0.58 -11.10 0.74
C PHE A 65 -0.15 -10.67 -0.53
N SER A 66 -0.57 -9.41 -0.61
CA SER A 66 -1.17 -8.82 -1.82
C SER A 66 -0.24 -8.94 -3.03
N GLY A 67 1.06 -8.69 -2.86
CA GLY A 67 2.07 -8.84 -3.91
C GLY A 67 2.23 -10.29 -4.37
N ALA A 68 2.25 -11.24 -3.43
CA ALA A 68 2.28 -12.67 -3.74
C ALA A 68 1.03 -13.11 -4.51
N VAL A 69 -0.16 -12.64 -4.12
CA VAL A 69 -1.39 -12.89 -4.88
C VAL A 69 -1.30 -12.29 -6.28
N ALA A 70 -0.79 -11.08 -6.46
CA ALA A 70 -0.61 -10.51 -7.80
C ALA A 70 0.34 -11.35 -8.67
N LEU A 71 1.46 -11.84 -8.10
CA LEU A 71 2.43 -12.66 -8.81
C LEU A 71 1.93 -14.08 -9.11
N SER A 72 0.98 -14.62 -8.34
CA SER A 72 0.38 -15.93 -8.62
C SER A 72 -0.33 -16.01 -9.99
N TYR A 73 -0.71 -14.87 -10.56
CA TYR A 73 -1.27 -14.75 -11.91
C TYR A 73 -0.24 -15.13 -13.01
N LEU A 74 1.05 -15.19 -12.69
CA LEU A 74 2.11 -15.54 -13.65
C LEU A 74 2.18 -17.04 -13.93
N THR A 75 2.00 -17.85 -12.90
CA THR A 75 2.19 -19.30 -12.97
C THR A 75 0.86 -20.06 -13.03
N GLY A 76 -0.27 -19.37 -12.85
CA GLY A 76 -1.57 -20.01 -12.60
C GLY A 76 -1.63 -20.76 -11.27
N GLY A 77 -0.56 -20.73 -10.48
CA GLY A 77 -0.41 -21.43 -9.21
C GLY A 77 -1.12 -20.66 -8.10
N ILE A 78 -2.44 -20.74 -8.07
CA ILE A 78 -3.24 -20.38 -6.90
C ILE A 78 -3.76 -21.69 -6.32
N PRO A 79 -3.61 -21.93 -5.01
CA PRO A 79 -4.24 -23.08 -4.37
C PRO A 79 -5.74 -23.10 -4.69
N ASP A 80 -6.30 -24.27 -5.03
CA ASP A 80 -7.69 -24.41 -5.49
C ASP A 80 -8.72 -23.81 -4.52
N GLY A 81 -8.40 -23.76 -3.22
CA GLY A 81 -9.25 -23.13 -2.20
C GLY A 81 -9.32 -21.60 -2.26
N ILE A 82 -8.34 -20.92 -2.89
CA ILE A 82 -8.27 -19.45 -3.01
C ILE A 82 -8.80 -18.99 -4.38
N LEU A 83 -8.67 -19.83 -5.40
CA LEU A 83 -9.09 -19.55 -6.77
C LEU A 83 -10.53 -18.98 -6.89
N PRO A 84 -11.57 -19.52 -6.20
CA PRO A 84 -12.92 -18.96 -6.29
C PRO A 84 -13.07 -17.56 -5.65
N TYR A 85 -12.21 -17.21 -4.68
CA TYR A 85 -12.24 -15.91 -4.00
C TYR A 85 -11.30 -14.89 -4.61
N ARG A 86 -10.47 -15.29 -5.58
CA ARG A 86 -9.44 -14.46 -6.20
C ARG A 86 -9.97 -13.12 -6.73
N ARG A 87 -11.13 -13.14 -7.42
CA ARG A 87 -11.76 -11.93 -7.95
C ARG A 87 -12.28 -11.02 -6.83
N TRP A 88 -12.91 -11.58 -5.81
CA TRP A 88 -13.37 -10.84 -4.63
C TRP A 88 -12.20 -10.19 -3.89
N PHE A 89 -11.10 -10.93 -3.74
CA PHE A 89 -9.89 -10.41 -3.10
C PHE A 89 -9.27 -9.26 -3.90
N ALA A 90 -9.16 -9.42 -5.22
CA ALA A 90 -8.68 -8.36 -6.10
C ALA A 90 -9.59 -7.11 -6.06
N MET A 91 -10.91 -7.29 -6.03
CA MET A 91 -11.87 -6.19 -5.89
C MET A 91 -11.75 -5.47 -4.55
N ALA A 92 -11.61 -6.23 -3.46
CA ALA A 92 -11.42 -5.67 -2.13
C ALA A 92 -10.14 -4.83 -2.05
N LEU A 93 -9.03 -5.33 -2.61
CA LEU A 93 -7.77 -4.60 -2.67
C LEU A 93 -7.83 -3.37 -3.57
N ALA A 94 -8.44 -3.48 -4.76
CA ALA A 94 -8.67 -2.33 -5.63
C ALA A 94 -9.48 -1.25 -4.89
N GLY A 95 -10.56 -1.63 -4.21
CA GLY A 95 -11.37 -0.74 -3.40
C GLY A 95 -10.60 -0.09 -2.25
N LEU A 96 -9.82 -0.87 -1.50
CA LEU A 96 -8.99 -0.37 -0.39
C LEU A 96 -8.01 0.70 -0.86
N PHE A 97 -7.25 0.43 -1.93
CA PHE A 97 -6.29 1.40 -2.47
C PHE A 97 -6.97 2.61 -3.10
N LEU A 98 -8.15 2.44 -3.71
CA LEU A 98 -8.94 3.54 -4.25
C LEU A 98 -9.45 4.46 -3.14
N VAL A 99 -10.01 3.89 -2.06
CA VAL A 99 -10.40 4.66 -0.86
C VAL A 99 -9.19 5.39 -0.29
N ARG A 100 -8.01 4.76 -0.23
CA ARG A 100 -6.80 5.44 0.25
C ARG A 100 -6.32 6.56 -0.66
N ALA A 101 -6.45 6.40 -1.97
CA ALA A 101 -6.08 7.43 -2.95
C ALA A 101 -7.02 8.64 -2.91
N ILE A 102 -8.30 8.38 -2.70
CA ILE A 102 -9.31 9.42 -2.47
C ILE A 102 -9.03 10.12 -1.14
N GLY A 103 -8.71 9.35 -0.10
CA GLY A 103 -8.45 9.84 1.24
C GLY A 103 -9.68 10.49 1.88
N ASP A 104 -9.45 11.46 2.75
CA ASP A 104 -10.52 12.21 3.44
C ASP A 104 -10.80 13.57 2.78
N PHE A 105 -10.18 13.85 1.62
CA PHE A 105 -10.19 15.14 0.92
C PHE A 105 -9.74 16.35 1.78
N ASN A 106 -9.19 16.10 2.96
CA ASN A 106 -8.85 17.12 3.94
C ASN A 106 -7.37 17.02 4.33
N GLN A 107 -6.98 15.93 5.00
CA GLN A 107 -5.61 15.66 5.44
C GLN A 107 -4.86 14.72 4.48
N VAL A 108 -5.52 13.78 3.81
CA VAL A 108 -4.91 12.76 2.96
C VAL A 108 -5.70 12.58 1.66
N GLY A 109 -5.00 12.16 0.60
CA GLY A 109 -5.57 11.89 -0.72
C GLY A 109 -5.22 12.93 -1.78
N LEU A 110 -5.62 12.65 -3.02
CA LEU A 110 -5.34 13.51 -4.20
C LEU A 110 -5.85 14.94 -4.09
N PHE A 111 -6.89 15.12 -3.30
CA PHE A 111 -7.59 16.39 -3.10
C PHE A 111 -7.38 16.97 -1.70
N SER A 112 -6.37 16.49 -0.96
CA SER A 112 -6.03 17.04 0.35
C SER A 112 -5.86 18.56 0.29
N ARG A 113 -6.44 19.25 1.27
CA ARG A 113 -6.38 20.72 1.41
C ARG A 113 -5.24 21.17 2.31
N GLN A 114 -4.59 20.25 3.01
CA GLN A 114 -3.42 20.59 3.81
C GLN A 114 -2.19 20.86 2.94
N HIS A 115 -1.51 21.96 3.25
CA HIS A 115 -0.31 22.43 2.58
C HIS A 115 0.71 22.82 3.65
N GLY A 116 1.99 22.64 3.37
CA GLY A 116 3.08 23.18 4.21
C GLY A 116 4.04 22.14 4.80
N ASP A 117 3.65 20.87 4.93
CA ASP A 117 4.55 19.80 5.37
C ASP A 117 4.89 18.82 4.22
N LEU A 118 6.09 18.26 4.28
CA LEU A 118 6.64 17.33 3.29
C LEU A 118 5.73 16.11 3.07
N PHE A 119 5.07 15.61 4.11
CA PHE A 119 4.14 14.49 4.01
C PHE A 119 2.96 14.82 3.10
N PHE A 120 2.28 15.94 3.30
CA PHE A 120 1.09 16.30 2.52
C PHE A 120 1.41 16.51 1.04
N VAL A 121 2.55 17.14 0.76
CA VAL A 121 3.02 17.32 -0.63
C VAL A 121 3.30 15.97 -1.28
N ARG A 122 3.96 15.05 -0.58
CA ARG A 122 4.30 13.71 -1.10
C ARG A 122 3.07 12.81 -1.21
N ASP A 123 2.12 12.91 -0.29
CA ASP A 123 0.86 12.18 -0.34
C ASP A 123 0.04 12.56 -1.57
N ARG A 124 -0.03 13.85 -1.90
CA ARG A 124 -0.74 14.34 -3.08
C ARG A 124 -0.03 14.02 -4.40
N THR A 125 1.29 14.16 -4.46
CA THR A 125 2.06 14.06 -5.72
C THR A 125 2.58 12.67 -6.04
N VAL A 126 2.79 11.81 -5.03
CA VAL A 126 3.41 10.49 -5.19
C VAL A 126 2.51 9.40 -4.64
N TYR A 127 2.12 9.45 -3.36
CA TYR A 127 1.50 8.29 -2.72
C TYR A 127 0.07 8.03 -3.18
N SER A 128 -0.76 9.06 -3.28
CA SER A 128 -2.14 8.92 -3.74
C SER A 128 -2.21 8.54 -5.24
N PRO A 129 -1.40 9.13 -6.14
CA PRO A 129 -1.28 8.64 -7.51
C PRO A 129 -0.79 7.19 -7.60
N LEU A 130 0.17 6.80 -6.75
CA LEU A 130 0.62 5.40 -6.66
C LEU A 130 -0.52 4.47 -6.22
N CYS A 131 -1.34 4.89 -5.26
CA CYS A 131 -2.50 4.12 -4.82
C CYS A 131 -3.55 3.98 -5.94
N LEU A 132 -3.81 5.04 -6.73
CA LEU A 132 -4.66 4.93 -7.92
C LEU A 132 -4.08 3.96 -8.95
N LEU A 133 -2.76 4.02 -9.19
CA LEU A 133 -2.09 3.11 -10.11
C LEU A 133 -2.26 1.66 -9.65
N VAL A 134 -2.03 1.38 -8.36
CA VAL A 134 -2.22 0.05 -7.76
C VAL A 134 -3.68 -0.42 -7.89
N ALA A 135 -4.66 0.45 -7.63
CA ALA A 135 -6.08 0.14 -7.81
C ALA A 135 -6.41 -0.18 -9.28
N GLY A 136 -5.89 0.61 -10.22
CA GLY A 136 -6.04 0.40 -11.66
C GLY A 136 -5.37 -0.90 -12.14
N LEU A 137 -4.20 -1.25 -11.62
CA LEU A 137 -3.51 -2.51 -11.92
C LEU A 137 -4.31 -3.72 -11.42
N TRP A 138 -4.88 -3.65 -10.22
CA TRP A 138 -5.81 -4.68 -9.74
C TRP A 138 -7.06 -4.79 -10.62
N GLY A 139 -7.67 -3.65 -10.99
CA GLY A 139 -8.78 -3.61 -11.94
C GLY A 139 -8.46 -4.23 -13.29
N GLY A 140 -7.29 -3.91 -13.85
CA GLY A 140 -6.80 -4.50 -15.08
C GLY A 140 -6.60 -6.02 -14.99
N LEU A 141 -6.06 -6.51 -13.86
CA LEU A 141 -5.94 -7.94 -13.61
C LEU A 141 -7.31 -8.64 -13.50
N ILE A 142 -8.32 -8.00 -12.91
CA ILE A 142 -9.69 -8.55 -12.83
C ILE A 142 -10.32 -8.67 -14.22
N LEU A 143 -10.11 -7.68 -15.09
CA LEU A 143 -10.74 -7.63 -16.41
C LEU A 143 -10.06 -8.56 -17.43
N LEU A 144 -8.75 -8.82 -17.26
CA LEU A 144 -7.94 -9.55 -18.24
C LEU A 144 -7.64 -11.00 -17.84
N ALA A 145 -8.11 -11.47 -16.68
CA ALA A 145 -7.83 -12.82 -16.14
C ALA A 145 -9.09 -13.60 -15.71
#